data_AF-A0A373IZB3-F1
#
_entry.id   AF-A0A373IZB3-F1
#
_cell.length_a   1.000
_cell.length_b   1.000
_cell.length_c   1.000
_cell.angle_alpha   90.00
_cell.angle_beta   90.00
_cell.angle_gamma   90.00
#
_symmetry.space_group_name_H-M   'P 1'
#
loop_
_entity.id
_entity.type
_entity.pdbx_description
1 polymer ?
#
loop_
_entity_poly.entity_id
_entity_poly.type
_entity_poly.pdbx_seq_one_letter_code
_entity_poly.pdbx_strand_id
1 'polypeptide(L)'
;MKKRILTLAVLAMVFTSGCSSNSDMKALEGTWMGEEGGIVFYEPMEKNGFSGSATIIDDGDSKDGEYEIDDKAKRLNLSYSDGWGTPVTAMYTYDLSGKELELTLVKYKDVTGEYNVDDGDTQVFEKE
;
A
#
# COMPACT_ATOMS: atom_id res chain seq x y z
N MET A 1 43.25 34.14 -6.20
CA MET A 1 42.58 32.83 -6.07
C MET A 1 41.50 32.96 -5.00
N LYS A 2 40.21 32.97 -5.38
CA LYS A 2 39.07 33.09 -4.45
C LYS A 2 38.76 31.71 -3.86
N LYS A 3 38.93 31.54 -2.55
CA LYS A 3 38.52 30.31 -1.83
C LYS A 3 37.01 30.36 -1.63
N ARG A 4 36.28 29.43 -2.26
CA ARG A 4 34.85 29.22 -1.99
C ARG A 4 34.75 28.24 -0.82
N ILE A 5 34.21 28.69 0.30
CA ILE A 5 33.86 27.84 1.43
C ILE A 5 32.48 27.27 1.11
N LEU A 6 32.40 25.97 0.81
CA LEU A 6 31.13 25.25 0.78
C LEU A 6 30.71 24.98 2.22
N THR A 7 29.67 25.67 2.67
CA THR A 7 28.97 25.33 3.91
C THR A 7 28.15 24.08 3.67
N LEU A 8 28.54 22.96 4.29
CA LEU A 8 27.70 21.76 4.38
C LEU A 8 26.51 22.09 5.31
N ALA A 9 25.31 22.15 4.75
CA ALA A 9 24.08 22.12 5.53
C ALA A 9 23.83 20.66 5.94
N VAL A 10 24.09 20.32 7.20
CA VAL A 10 23.65 19.06 7.80
C VAL A 10 22.14 19.20 8.04
N LEU A 11 21.35 18.68 7.11
CA LEU A 11 19.91 18.55 7.27
C LEU A 11 19.66 17.42 8.28
N ALA A 12 19.43 17.78 9.54
CA ALA A 12 18.98 16.83 10.55
C ALA A 12 17.52 16.47 10.25
N MET A 13 17.29 15.33 9.60
CA MET A 13 15.96 14.70 9.57
C MET A 13 15.59 14.28 10.97
N VAL A 14 14.62 14.99 11.55
CA VAL A 14 13.96 14.59 12.79
C VAL A 14 13.03 13.44 12.43
N PHE A 15 13.45 12.20 12.68
CA PHE A 15 12.52 11.08 12.73
C PHE A 15 11.71 11.20 14.02
N THR A 16 10.57 11.90 13.97
CA THR A 16 9.52 11.68 14.95
C THR A 16 8.92 10.31 14.63
N SER A 17 9.42 9.27 15.29
CA SER A 17 8.78 7.95 15.30
C SER A 17 7.38 8.11 15.89
N GLY A 18 6.40 8.27 15.00
CA GLY A 18 5.02 8.54 15.28
C GLY A 18 4.37 7.38 16.03
N CYS A 19 3.67 7.72 17.11
CA CYS A 19 2.55 6.91 17.56
C CYS A 19 1.45 7.07 16.51
N SER A 20 1.42 6.23 15.48
CA SER A 20 0.29 6.14 14.56
C SER A 20 -0.18 4.71 14.59
N SER A 21 -1.18 4.44 15.43
CA SER A 21 -1.76 3.10 15.57
C SER A 21 -3.26 3.11 15.27
N ASN A 22 -3.75 4.10 14.51
CA ASN A 22 -5.16 4.22 14.08
C ASN A 22 -5.41 5.31 13.01
N SER A 23 -4.62 6.38 12.94
CA SER A 23 -4.87 7.53 12.05
C SER A 23 -4.58 7.24 10.58
N ASP A 24 -3.48 6.54 10.29
CA ASP A 24 -3.07 6.24 8.90
C ASP A 24 -4.04 5.24 8.24
N MET A 25 -4.83 4.53 9.04
CA MET A 25 -5.71 3.45 8.59
C MET A 25 -7.09 3.97 8.17
N LYS A 26 -7.64 4.95 8.90
CA LYS A 26 -8.76 5.77 8.40
C LYS A 26 -8.33 6.64 7.22
N ALA A 27 -7.05 7.00 7.15
CA ALA A 27 -6.53 7.74 6.02
C ALA A 27 -6.50 6.90 4.73
N LEU A 28 -6.45 5.56 4.81
CA LEU A 28 -6.58 4.68 3.64
C LEU A 28 -7.99 4.57 3.09
N GLU A 29 -9.04 4.80 3.87
CA GLU A 29 -10.42 4.77 3.36
C GLU A 29 -10.60 5.75 2.19
N GLY A 30 -11.17 5.26 1.08
CA GLY A 30 -11.45 6.06 -0.12
C GLY A 30 -10.89 5.45 -1.40
N THR A 31 -10.98 6.22 -2.49
CA THR A 31 -10.52 5.85 -3.83
C THR A 31 -9.08 6.29 -4.04
N TRP A 32 -8.25 5.37 -4.51
CA TRP A 32 -6.84 5.57 -4.84
C TRP A 32 -6.62 5.17 -6.29
N MET A 33 -6.13 6.09 -7.12
CA MET A 33 -5.94 5.87 -8.55
C MET A 33 -4.47 5.99 -8.92
N GLY A 34 -3.97 5.01 -9.66
CA GLY A 34 -2.63 4.99 -10.27
C GLY A 34 -2.72 5.04 -11.79
N GLU A 35 -1.59 4.81 -12.46
CA GLU A 35 -1.52 4.87 -13.93
C GLU A 35 -2.32 3.75 -14.63
N GLU A 36 -2.31 2.53 -14.05
CA GLU A 36 -2.89 1.33 -14.68
C GLU A 36 -4.22 0.88 -14.05
N GLY A 37 -4.71 1.58 -13.02
CA GLY A 37 -5.87 1.14 -12.27
C GLY A 37 -6.01 1.85 -10.93
N GLY A 38 -6.71 1.23 -10.00
CA GLY A 38 -6.96 1.83 -8.69
C GLY A 38 -7.49 0.85 -7.66
N ILE A 39 -7.61 1.33 -6.44
CA ILE A 39 -8.13 0.58 -5.31
C ILE A 39 -9.07 1.47 -4.51
N VAL A 40 -10.27 0.98 -4.22
CA VAL A 40 -11.18 1.60 -3.26
C VAL A 40 -11.09 0.82 -1.96
N PHE A 41 -10.61 1.44 -0.88
CA PHE A 41 -10.66 0.83 0.45
C PHE A 41 -11.92 1.32 1.17
N TYR A 42 -12.78 0.39 1.57
CA TYR A 42 -13.96 0.69 2.37
C TYR A 42 -13.63 0.76 3.87
N GLU A 43 -14.59 1.24 4.66
CA GLU A 43 -14.46 1.37 6.12
C GLU A 43 -13.91 0.06 6.76
N PRO A 44 -12.85 0.14 7.58
CA PRO A 44 -12.26 -1.02 8.20
C PRO A 44 -13.17 -1.65 9.25
N MET A 45 -13.23 -2.98 9.27
CA MET A 45 -13.81 -3.77 10.36
C MET A 45 -12.82 -3.84 11.54
N GLU A 46 -13.28 -3.58 12.77
CA GLU A 46 -12.41 -3.44 13.96
C GLU A 46 -11.72 -4.73 14.48
N LYS A 47 -11.81 -5.88 13.82
CA LYS A 47 -11.45 -7.16 14.43
C LYS A 47 -9.99 -7.61 14.16
N ASN A 48 -9.13 -7.50 15.17
CA ASN A 48 -7.81 -8.15 15.30
C ASN A 48 -6.77 -7.84 14.20
N GLY A 49 -6.56 -6.56 13.91
CA GLY A 49 -5.83 -6.12 12.70
C GLY A 49 -6.85 -5.51 11.77
N PHE A 50 -6.54 -4.39 11.13
CA PHE A 50 -7.56 -3.65 10.38
C PHE A 50 -7.73 -4.32 9.03
N SER A 51 -8.88 -4.95 8.87
CA SER A 51 -9.30 -5.58 7.63
C SER A 51 -10.59 -4.94 7.15
N GLY A 52 -10.82 -4.89 5.85
CA GLY A 52 -12.07 -4.40 5.31
C GLY A 52 -12.30 -4.89 3.90
N SER A 53 -13.43 -4.52 3.32
CA SER A 53 -13.67 -4.76 1.90
C SER A 53 -12.86 -3.77 1.06
N ALA A 54 -12.48 -4.18 -0.13
CA ALA A 54 -11.91 -3.31 -1.15
C ALA A 54 -12.52 -3.60 -2.52
N THR A 55 -12.36 -2.66 -3.44
CA THR A 55 -12.58 -2.89 -4.87
C THR A 55 -11.29 -2.60 -5.61
N ILE A 56 -10.83 -3.55 -6.41
CA ILE A 56 -9.68 -3.38 -7.30
C ILE A 56 -10.22 -2.94 -8.67
N ILE A 57 -9.64 -1.88 -9.23
CA ILE A 57 -9.96 -1.32 -10.53
C ILE A 57 -8.78 -1.64 -11.45
N ASP A 58 -9.03 -2.32 -12.55
CA ASP A 58 -8.03 -2.82 -13.49
C ASP A 58 -8.58 -2.70 -14.92
N ASP A 59 -7.98 -1.80 -15.72
CA ASP A 59 -8.40 -1.49 -17.11
C ASP A 59 -9.93 -1.24 -17.28
N GLY A 60 -10.54 -0.57 -16.30
CA GLY A 60 -11.97 -0.22 -16.31
C GLY A 60 -12.91 -1.31 -15.78
N ASP A 61 -12.40 -2.50 -15.48
CA ASP A 61 -13.13 -3.54 -14.76
C ASP A 61 -12.91 -3.41 -13.25
N SER A 62 -13.94 -3.70 -12.47
CA SER A 62 -13.88 -3.69 -11.00
C SER A 62 -14.04 -5.10 -10.43
N LYS A 63 -13.16 -5.47 -9.50
CA LYS A 63 -13.17 -6.76 -8.81
C LYS A 63 -13.34 -6.52 -7.31
N ASP A 64 -14.26 -7.26 -6.70
CA ASP A 64 -14.40 -7.24 -5.25
C ASP A 64 -13.20 -7.92 -4.60
N GLY A 65 -12.77 -7.37 -3.48
CA GLY A 65 -11.69 -7.92 -2.67
C GLY A 65 -11.82 -7.56 -1.21
N GLU A 66 -10.84 -8.02 -0.44
CA GLU A 66 -10.68 -7.75 0.97
C GLU A 66 -9.24 -7.33 1.22
N TYR A 67 -9.05 -6.40 2.14
CA TYR A 67 -7.72 -5.98 2.58
C TYR A 67 -7.52 -6.32 4.05
N GLU A 68 -6.26 -6.51 4.43
CA GLU A 68 -5.80 -6.61 5.81
C GLU A 68 -4.48 -5.86 5.95
N ILE A 69 -4.35 -5.04 7.00
CA ILE A 69 -3.16 -4.22 7.24
C ILE A 69 -2.52 -4.58 8.58
N ASP A 70 -1.21 -4.82 8.52
CA ASP A 70 -0.32 -4.85 9.68
C ASP A 70 0.63 -3.66 9.60
N ASP A 71 0.25 -2.56 10.27
CA ASP A 71 1.03 -1.31 10.26
C ASP A 71 2.39 -1.46 10.94
N LYS A 72 2.52 -2.35 11.94
CA LYS A 72 3.82 -2.61 12.60
C LYS A 72 4.81 -3.25 11.65
N ALA A 73 4.31 -4.13 10.78
CA ALA A 73 5.11 -4.76 9.74
C ALA A 73 5.15 -3.95 8.43
N LYS A 74 4.42 -2.82 8.35
CA LYS A 74 4.16 -2.05 7.12
C LYS A 74 3.71 -2.94 5.97
N ARG A 75 2.75 -3.82 6.26
CA ARG A 75 2.21 -4.80 5.32
C ARG A 75 0.74 -4.57 5.02
N LEU A 76 0.39 -4.70 3.74
CA LEU A 76 -0.98 -4.73 3.25
C LEU A 76 -1.18 -6.01 2.46
N ASN A 77 -2.13 -6.85 2.87
CA ASN A 77 -2.60 -7.99 2.11
C ASN A 77 -3.87 -7.60 1.37
N LEU A 78 -3.95 -7.91 0.09
CA LEU A 78 -5.14 -7.72 -0.74
C LEU A 78 -5.55 -9.08 -1.30
N SER A 79 -6.74 -9.53 -0.95
CA SER A 79 -7.30 -10.82 -1.40
C SER A 79 -8.46 -10.57 -2.35
N TYR A 80 -8.47 -11.24 -3.49
CA TYR A 80 -9.47 -11.07 -4.54
C TYR A 80 -9.52 -12.30 -5.44
N SER A 81 -10.51 -12.37 -6.33
CA SER A 81 -10.56 -13.38 -7.39
C SER A 81 -9.93 -12.83 -8.67
N ASP A 82 -9.02 -13.58 -9.28
CA ASP A 82 -8.47 -13.22 -10.59
C ASP A 82 -9.52 -13.32 -11.72
N GLY A 83 -9.12 -13.02 -12.96
CA GLY A 83 -10.01 -13.07 -14.12
C GLY A 83 -10.60 -14.45 -14.44
N TRP A 84 -10.09 -15.52 -13.81
CA TRP A 84 -10.59 -16.89 -13.96
C TRP A 84 -11.41 -17.35 -12.74
N GLY A 85 -11.61 -16.47 -11.74
CA GLY A 85 -12.29 -16.79 -10.49
C GLY A 85 -11.41 -17.53 -9.48
N THR A 86 -10.09 -17.55 -9.69
CA THR A 86 -9.14 -18.16 -8.75
C THR A 86 -8.89 -17.20 -7.59
N PRO A 87 -9.04 -17.64 -6.33
CA PRO A 87 -8.68 -16.82 -5.18
C PRO A 87 -7.17 -16.56 -5.15
N VAL A 88 -6.84 -15.29 -4.96
CA VAL A 88 -5.48 -14.76 -4.95
C VAL A 88 -5.31 -13.87 -3.73
N THR A 89 -4.13 -13.90 -3.12
CA THR A 89 -3.70 -12.93 -2.12
C THR A 89 -2.37 -12.33 -2.56
N ALA A 90 -2.37 -11.02 -2.82
CA ALA A 90 -1.17 -10.23 -3.04
C ALA A 90 -0.77 -9.54 -1.73
N MET A 91 0.50 -9.61 -1.37
CA MET A 91 1.06 -9.01 -0.16
C MET A 91 2.04 -7.93 -0.57
N TYR A 92 1.82 -6.74 -0.04
CA TYR A 92 2.58 -5.54 -0.32
C TYR A 92 3.26 -5.03 0.95
N THR A 93 4.41 -4.41 0.78
CA THR A 93 4.81 -3.32 1.69
C THR A 93 4.13 -2.04 1.25
N TYR A 94 3.73 -1.19 2.20
CA TYR A 94 3.09 0.08 1.88
C TYR A 94 3.77 1.27 2.56
N ASP A 95 3.73 2.42 1.88
CA ASP A 95 3.99 3.74 2.45
C ASP A 95 2.81 4.66 2.14
N LEU A 96 2.40 5.45 3.14
CA LEU A 96 1.26 6.36 3.06
C LEU A 96 1.71 7.75 3.45
N SER A 97 1.71 8.67 2.48
CA SER A 97 2.13 10.05 2.66
C SER A 97 1.05 11.02 2.21
N GLY A 98 0.11 11.31 3.12
CA GLY A 98 -0.99 12.23 2.87
C GLY A 98 -1.98 11.73 1.83
N LYS A 99 -1.79 12.14 0.57
CA LYS A 99 -2.63 11.75 -0.57
C LYS A 99 -1.95 10.74 -1.50
N GLU A 100 -0.74 10.30 -1.18
CA GLU A 100 0.02 9.34 -1.97
C GLU A 100 0.13 8.02 -1.20
N LEU A 101 -0.12 6.91 -1.91
CA LEU A 101 0.00 5.56 -1.42
C LEU A 101 0.94 4.79 -2.35
N GLU A 102 2.05 4.32 -1.82
CA GLU A 102 2.99 3.46 -2.54
C GLU A 102 2.78 2.01 -2.09
N LEU A 103 2.62 1.09 -3.04
CA LEU A 103 2.51 -0.35 -2.80
C LEU A 103 3.59 -1.09 -3.57
N THR A 104 4.44 -1.84 -2.86
CA THR A 104 5.48 -2.68 -3.48
C THR A 104 5.16 -4.15 -3.23
N LEU A 105 4.99 -4.94 -4.29
CA LEU A 105 4.63 -6.35 -4.18
C LEU A 105 5.80 -7.15 -3.60
N VAL A 106 5.59 -7.89 -2.52
CA VAL A 106 6.63 -8.71 -1.89
C VAL A 106 6.33 -10.21 -1.91
N LYS A 107 5.05 -10.56 -2.03
CA LYS A 107 4.62 -11.96 -2.13
C LYS A 107 3.28 -12.04 -2.85
N TYR A 108 3.13 -13.12 -3.60
CA TYR A 108 1.89 -13.51 -4.24
C TYR A 108 1.51 -14.93 -3.83
N LYS A 109 0.23 -15.19 -3.60
CA LYS A 109 -0.31 -16.51 -3.26
C LYS A 109 -1.55 -16.80 -4.07
N ASP A 110 -1.63 -18.01 -4.61
CA ASP A 110 -2.80 -18.55 -5.28
C ASP A 110 -3.00 -20.02 -4.89
N VAL A 111 -3.87 -20.73 -5.63
CA VAL A 111 -4.13 -22.17 -5.43
C VAL A 111 -2.95 -23.07 -5.79
N THR A 112 -1.96 -22.56 -6.53
CA THR A 112 -0.78 -23.30 -6.99
C THR A 112 0.38 -23.20 -6.01
N GLY A 113 0.47 -22.12 -5.23
CA GLY A 113 1.49 -21.97 -4.21
C GLY A 113 1.67 -20.54 -3.69
N GLU A 114 2.80 -20.34 -3.00
CA GLU A 114 3.27 -19.03 -2.54
C GLU A 114 4.59 -18.68 -3.21
N TYR A 115 4.69 -17.45 -3.69
CA TYR A 115 5.80 -16.94 -4.46
C TYR A 115 6.29 -15.64 -3.82
N ASN A 116 7.55 -15.61 -3.37
CA ASN A 116 8.16 -14.35 -2.92
C ASN A 116 8.63 -13.56 -4.14
N VAL A 117 8.60 -12.23 -4.02
CA VAL A 117 9.02 -11.30 -5.06
C VAL A 117 10.17 -10.48 -4.48
N ASP A 118 11.38 -10.69 -5.01
CA ASP A 118 12.59 -10.06 -4.48
C ASP A 118 12.76 -8.61 -4.98
N ASP A 119 12.38 -8.33 -6.23
CA ASP A 119 12.40 -7.00 -6.87
C ASP A 119 11.00 -6.64 -7.37
N GLY A 120 10.04 -6.50 -6.45
CA GLY A 120 8.67 -6.16 -6.82
C GLY A 120 8.54 -4.75 -7.35
N ASP A 121 7.72 -4.57 -8.37
CA ASP A 121 7.40 -3.24 -8.88
C ASP A 121 6.62 -2.44 -7.82
N THR A 122 7.01 -1.18 -7.64
CA THR A 122 6.29 -0.21 -6.81
C THR A 122 5.25 0.49 -7.66
N GLN A 123 3.99 0.40 -7.23
CA GLN A 123 2.88 1.14 -7.80
C GLN A 123 2.54 2.32 -6.90
N VAL A 124 2.35 3.48 -7.51
CA VAL A 124 1.99 4.72 -6.80
C VAL A 124 0.55 5.07 -7.14
N PHE A 125 -0.23 5.36 -6.10
CA PHE A 125 -1.63 5.76 -6.21
C PHE A 125 -1.84 7.12 -5.54
N GLU A 126 -2.65 7.96 -6.16
CA GLU A 126 -3.10 9.22 -5.60
C GLU A 126 -4.56 9.14 -5.13
N LYS A 127 -4.85 9.76 -3.99
CA LYS A 127 -6.20 9.83 -3.43
C LYS A 127 -7.04 10.87 -4.14
N GLU A 128 -8.21 10.45 -4.63
CA GLU A 128 -9.23 11.35 -5.23
C GLU A 128 -9.76 12.39 -4.22
#